data_AF-A0A9E1PI90-F1
#
_entry.id   AF-A0A9E1PI90-F1
#
_cell.length_a   1.000
_cell.length_b   1.000
_cell.length_c   1.000
_cell.angle_alpha   90.00
_cell.angle_beta   90.00
_cell.angle_gamma   90.00
#
_symmetry.space_group_name_H-M   'P 1'
#
loop_
_entity.id
_entity.type
_entity.pdbx_description
1 polymer ?
#
loop_
_entity_poly.entity_id
_entity_poly.type
_entity_poly.pdbx_seq_one_letter_code
_entity_poly.pdbx_strand_id
1 'polypeptide(L)'
;MAVIKSNRAKIVAGLILGATMLASSSFASGNDLAIPHEFFSGDATSAIHVNENFSAIEVAVNGIGSRIKMLESDTAKPVFQGFSDTQVPANKGVRQLQAACDATYSGSKICTSTEYANSIFNNSAANLAGDAWLLADTQSASEQKVRDSVSGRTRGSGGLSCAGYSRNKHGLVVSGNGEINTDQCGNFNAVACCK
;
A
#
# COMPACT_ATOMS: atom_id res chain seq x y z
N MET A 1 -17.06 4.69 -68.39
CA MET A 1 -16.47 3.83 -67.34
C MET A 1 -17.55 3.51 -66.33
N ALA A 2 -18.20 2.36 -66.49
CA ALA A 2 -19.22 1.85 -65.59
C ALA A 2 -18.62 0.68 -64.79
N VAL A 3 -18.93 0.59 -63.50
CA VAL A 3 -19.64 -0.53 -62.85
C VAL A 3 -19.65 -0.24 -61.34
N ILE A 4 -20.87 0.00 -60.83
CA ILE A 4 -21.22 -0.12 -59.42
C ILE A 4 -21.11 -1.61 -59.05
N LYS A 5 -20.33 -1.95 -58.02
CA LYS A 5 -20.41 -3.27 -57.37
C LYS A 5 -20.76 -3.11 -55.89
N SER A 6 -22.06 -3.12 -55.65
CA SER A 6 -22.67 -3.70 -54.45
C SER A 6 -22.25 -5.17 -54.35
N ASN A 7 -21.87 -5.64 -53.16
CA ASN A 7 -22.04 -7.06 -52.87
C ASN A 7 -22.48 -7.29 -51.43
N ARG A 8 -23.64 -7.94 -51.34
CA ARG A 8 -24.37 -8.32 -50.14
C ARG A 8 -23.74 -9.55 -49.47
N ALA A 9 -23.88 -9.58 -48.15
CA ALA A 9 -24.18 -10.71 -47.28
C ALA A 9 -23.78 -12.13 -47.73
N LYS A 10 -22.92 -12.76 -46.92
CA LYS A 10 -23.12 -14.15 -46.47
C LYS A 10 -22.94 -14.23 -44.96
N ILE A 11 -24.09 -14.24 -44.28
CA ILE A 11 -24.32 -14.83 -42.96
C ILE A 11 -24.28 -16.35 -43.16
N VAL A 12 -23.46 -17.09 -42.40
CA VAL A 12 -23.71 -18.44 -41.80
C VAL A 12 -22.51 -18.66 -40.85
N ALA A 13 -22.66 -18.33 -39.57
CA ALA A 13 -23.03 -19.21 -38.46
C ALA A 13 -21.83 -19.96 -37.84
N GLY A 14 -21.53 -19.62 -36.60
CA GLY A 14 -20.49 -20.23 -35.77
C GLY A 14 -20.49 -19.65 -34.35
N LEU A 15 -21.64 -19.77 -33.68
CA LEU A 15 -21.87 -19.86 -32.23
C LEU A 15 -20.90 -19.17 -31.24
N ILE A 16 -21.38 -18.05 -30.66
CA ILE A 16 -21.46 -17.67 -29.23
C ILE A 16 -20.58 -18.49 -28.24
N LEU A 17 -19.70 -17.81 -27.48
CA LEU A 17 -19.70 -17.72 -26.00
C LEU A 17 -18.37 -17.09 -25.48
N GLY A 18 -18.47 -16.20 -24.46
CA GLY A 18 -17.35 -15.77 -23.62
C GLY A 18 -17.21 -14.23 -23.53
N ALA A 19 -18.15 -13.53 -22.92
CA ALA A 19 -18.09 -13.13 -21.50
C ALA A 19 -16.79 -12.39 -21.11
N THR A 20 -16.89 -11.07 -21.06
CA THR A 20 -16.23 -10.12 -20.14
C THR A 20 -15.25 -10.74 -19.13
N MET A 21 -13.94 -10.56 -19.35
CA MET A 21 -12.92 -10.70 -18.31
C MET A 21 -12.80 -9.39 -17.52
N LEU A 22 -13.66 -9.23 -16.52
CA LEU A 22 -13.33 -8.45 -15.33
C LEU A 22 -12.44 -9.36 -14.47
N ALA A 23 -11.13 -9.10 -14.43
CA ALA A 23 -10.23 -9.77 -13.51
C ALA A 23 -10.60 -9.32 -12.09
N SER A 24 -11.36 -10.19 -11.42
CA SER A 24 -11.71 -10.12 -10.02
C SER A 24 -10.44 -10.04 -9.17
N SER A 25 -10.33 -8.95 -8.41
CA SER A 25 -9.51 -8.90 -7.21
C SER A 25 -9.78 -10.13 -6.36
N SER A 26 -8.73 -10.87 -6.01
CA SER A 26 -8.80 -11.96 -5.04
C SER A 26 -9.19 -11.39 -3.68
N PHE A 27 -10.50 -11.32 -3.42
CA PHE A 27 -10.98 -11.26 -2.06
C PHE A 27 -10.55 -12.57 -1.42
N ALA A 28 -9.73 -12.47 -0.38
CA ALA A 28 -9.45 -13.59 0.49
C ALA A 28 -10.77 -14.29 0.79
N SER A 29 -10.80 -15.60 0.56
CA SER A 29 -11.90 -16.48 0.93
C SER A 29 -12.34 -16.12 2.34
N GLY A 30 -13.47 -15.44 2.45
CA GLY A 30 -14.22 -15.44 3.69
C GLY A 30 -14.47 -16.91 3.98
N ASN A 31 -13.96 -17.40 5.10
CA ASN A 31 -14.44 -18.67 5.62
C ASN A 31 -15.96 -18.54 5.64
N ASP A 32 -16.62 -19.32 4.80
CA ASP A 32 -18.06 -19.40 4.74
C ASP A 32 -18.50 -19.65 6.18
N LEU A 33 -19.12 -18.64 6.81
CA LEU A 33 -19.62 -18.75 8.16
C LEU A 33 -20.86 -19.61 8.06
N ALA A 34 -20.64 -20.91 7.93
CA ALA A 34 -21.67 -21.92 7.97
C ALA A 34 -22.19 -21.94 9.40
N ILE A 35 -23.18 -21.07 9.68
CA ILE A 35 -24.04 -21.23 10.85
C ILE A 35 -25.01 -22.35 10.45
N PRO A 36 -24.90 -23.57 11.01
CA PRO A 36 -25.77 -24.67 10.63
C PRO A 36 -27.20 -24.35 11.04
N HIS A 37 -28.10 -24.25 10.06
CA HIS A 37 -29.52 -24.02 10.30
C HIS A 37 -30.37 -24.99 9.47
N GLU A 38 -30.76 -26.10 10.10
CA GLU A 38 -31.92 -26.89 9.71
C GLU A 38 -32.86 -26.90 10.92
N PHE A 39 -33.84 -26.00 10.96
CA PHE A 39 -34.92 -26.06 11.95
C PHE A 39 -36.11 -26.81 11.31
N PHE A 40 -36.32 -28.06 11.70
CA PHE A 40 -37.57 -28.77 11.38
C PHE A 40 -38.67 -28.34 12.35
N SER A 41 -39.84 -27.98 11.80
CA SER A 41 -41.01 -27.59 12.58
C SER A 41 -41.57 -28.79 13.35
N GLY A 42 -41.38 -28.84 14.66
CA GLY A 42 -42.08 -29.81 15.50
C GLY A 42 -41.45 -30.15 16.85
N ASP A 43 -40.14 -30.00 17.02
CA ASP A 43 -39.47 -30.31 18.29
C ASP A 43 -39.24 -29.06 19.14
N ALA A 44 -39.38 -29.21 20.46
CA ALA A 44 -39.11 -28.16 21.42
C ALA A 44 -37.72 -27.57 21.15
N THR A 45 -37.64 -26.25 20.98
CA THR A 45 -36.38 -25.51 20.87
C THR A 45 -35.56 -25.79 22.14
N SER A 46 -34.71 -26.81 22.07
CA SER A 46 -33.88 -27.24 23.18
C SER A 46 -32.92 -26.11 23.53
N ALA A 47 -32.87 -25.73 24.80
CA ALA A 47 -31.96 -24.72 25.33
C ALA A 47 -30.49 -24.97 24.94
N ILE A 48 -30.14 -26.21 24.58
CA ILE A 48 -28.83 -26.63 24.07
C ILE A 48 -28.51 -25.96 22.73
N HIS A 49 -29.42 -25.98 21.75
CA HIS A 49 -29.23 -25.34 20.44
C HIS A 49 -29.11 -23.81 20.55
N VAL A 50 -29.86 -23.22 21.47
CA VAL A 50 -29.80 -21.78 21.75
C VAL A 50 -28.45 -21.42 22.37
N ASN A 51 -27.94 -22.24 23.29
CA ASN A 51 -26.63 -22.04 23.93
C ASN A 51 -25.46 -22.21 22.95
N GLU A 52 -25.54 -23.14 22.02
CA GLU A 52 -24.54 -23.32 20.95
C GLU A 52 -24.50 -22.09 20.01
N ASN A 53 -25.66 -21.55 19.63
CA ASN A 53 -25.74 -20.32 18.84
C ASN A 53 -25.14 -19.12 19.59
N PHE A 54 -25.41 -18.98 20.89
CA PHE A 54 -24.83 -17.91 21.69
C PHE A 54 -23.31 -18.03 21.84
N SER A 55 -22.78 -19.25 21.98
CA SER A 55 -21.34 -19.49 22.00
C SER A 55 -20.67 -19.14 20.67
N ALA A 56 -21.29 -19.51 19.54
CA ALA A 56 -20.79 -19.15 18.22
C ALA A 56 -20.80 -17.62 18.00
N ILE A 57 -21.86 -16.93 18.46
CA ILE A 57 -21.95 -15.48 18.42
C ILE A 57 -20.87 -14.83 19.31
N GLU A 58 -20.64 -15.35 20.51
CA GLU A 58 -19.60 -14.83 21.42
C GLU A 58 -18.20 -14.91 20.78
N VAL A 59 -17.86 -16.06 20.17
CA VAL A 59 -16.58 -16.23 19.46
C VAL A 59 -16.47 -15.25 18.29
N ALA A 60 -17.53 -15.07 17.50
CA ALA A 60 -17.55 -14.13 16.39
C ALA A 60 -17.38 -12.68 16.86
N VAL A 61 -18.07 -12.27 17.92
CA VAL A 61 -17.97 -10.93 18.51
C VAL A 61 -16.57 -10.68 19.08
N ASN A 62 -16.00 -11.65 19.80
CA ASN A 62 -14.63 -11.56 20.32
C ASN A 62 -13.59 -11.49 19.18
N GLY A 63 -13.81 -12.22 18.09
CA GLY A 63 -13.00 -12.14 16.88
C GLY A 63 -13.10 -10.80 16.16
N ILE A 64 -14.28 -10.18 16.11
CA ILE A 64 -14.44 -8.82 15.59
C ILE A 64 -13.73 -7.81 16.50
N GLY A 65 -13.87 -7.95 17.82
CA GLY A 65 -13.22 -7.09 18.79
C GLY A 65 -11.68 -7.12 18.71
N SER A 66 -11.09 -8.29 18.48
CA SER A 66 -9.64 -8.42 18.30
C SER A 66 -9.16 -7.78 16.99
N ARG A 67 -9.92 -7.91 15.90
CA ARG A 67 -9.63 -7.25 14.62
C ARG A 67 -9.73 -5.73 14.72
N ILE A 68 -10.74 -5.20 15.42
CA ILE A 68 -10.89 -3.76 15.66
C ILE A 68 -9.71 -3.23 16.47
N LYS A 69 -9.31 -3.91 17.56
CA LYS A 69 -8.14 -3.52 18.35
C LYS A 69 -6.84 -3.50 17.52
N MET A 70 -6.67 -4.43 16.60
CA MET A 70 -5.53 -4.44 15.67
C MET A 70 -5.54 -3.22 14.75
N LEU A 71 -6.70 -2.90 14.17
CA LEU A 71 -6.86 -1.71 13.32
C LEU A 71 -6.62 -0.42 14.09
N GLU A 72 -7.10 -0.34 15.34
CA GLU A 72 -6.85 0.81 16.22
C GLU A 72 -5.38 0.90 16.65
N SER A 73 -4.71 -0.22 16.91
CA SER A 73 -3.27 -0.23 17.21
C SER A 73 -2.40 0.13 16.00
N ASP A 74 -2.82 -0.21 14.78
CA ASP A 74 -2.19 0.19 13.52
C ASP A 74 -2.46 1.66 13.14
N THR A 75 -3.30 2.38 13.91
CA THR A 75 -3.59 3.81 13.69
C THR A 75 -2.76 4.78 14.53
N ALA A 76 -1.69 4.32 15.19
CA ALA A 76 -0.70 5.25 15.73
C ALA A 76 -0.15 6.09 14.57
N LYS A 77 -0.52 7.38 14.53
CA LYS A 77 -0.09 8.27 13.46
C LYS A 77 1.44 8.30 13.43
N PRO A 78 2.07 8.21 12.25
CA PRO A 78 3.51 8.20 12.16
C PRO A 78 4.08 9.47 12.83
N VAL A 79 5.23 9.34 13.48
CA VAL A 79 5.94 10.48 14.07
C VAL A 79 7.30 10.59 13.41
N PHE A 80 7.51 11.68 12.68
CA PHE A 80 8.81 12.00 12.10
C PHE A 80 9.82 12.31 13.21
N GLN A 81 10.95 11.61 13.20
CA GLN A 81 11.98 11.70 14.26
C GLN A 81 13.12 12.64 13.86
N GLY A 82 13.34 12.86 12.56
CA GLY A 82 14.49 13.59 12.05
C GLY A 82 15.22 12.81 10.96
N PHE A 83 16.41 13.26 10.61
CA PHE A 83 17.27 12.57 9.66
C PHE A 83 18.28 11.65 10.36
N SER A 84 18.64 10.55 9.70
CA SER A 84 19.67 9.63 10.19
C SER A 84 21.05 10.29 10.22
N ASP A 85 21.90 9.89 11.17
CA ASP A 85 23.29 10.38 11.23
C ASP A 85 24.14 9.86 10.06
N THR A 86 23.88 8.61 9.66
CA THR A 86 24.59 7.98 8.55
C THR A 86 23.97 8.38 7.22
N GLN A 87 24.80 8.86 6.30
CA GLN A 87 24.41 9.05 4.91
C GLN A 87 24.61 7.76 4.12
N VAL A 88 23.62 7.41 3.31
CA VAL A 88 23.58 6.17 2.55
C VAL A 88 23.10 6.46 1.13
N PRO A 89 23.60 5.75 0.10
CA PRO A 89 23.03 5.85 -1.23
C PRO A 89 21.77 4.98 -1.34
N ALA A 90 20.69 5.53 -1.90
CA ALA A 90 19.42 4.84 -2.02
C ALA A 90 19.46 3.60 -2.92
N ASN A 91 20.44 3.49 -3.83
CA ASN A 91 20.63 2.32 -4.68
C ASN A 91 21.17 1.07 -3.96
N LYS A 92 21.39 1.13 -2.64
CA LYS A 92 21.89 -0.01 -1.84
C LYS A 92 20.80 -0.87 -1.20
N GLY A 93 19.54 -0.52 -1.41
CA GLY A 93 18.38 -1.30 -0.97
C GLY A 93 17.72 -0.73 0.28
N VAL A 94 16.41 -0.94 0.37
CA VAL A 94 15.56 -0.40 1.44
C VAL A 94 15.98 -0.85 2.84
N ARG A 95 16.52 -2.07 3.00
CA ARG A 95 17.01 -2.56 4.31
C ARG A 95 18.16 -1.74 4.86
N GLN A 96 19.06 -1.22 4.00
CA GLN A 96 20.14 -0.35 4.48
C GLN A 96 19.60 1.01 4.92
N LEU A 97 18.61 1.55 4.21
CA LEU A 97 17.94 2.79 4.59
C LEU A 97 17.23 2.64 5.95
N GLN A 98 16.53 1.51 6.15
CA GLN A 98 15.90 1.18 7.43
C GLN A 98 16.93 1.03 8.56
N ALA A 99 18.05 0.33 8.31
CA ALA A 99 19.11 0.16 9.29
C ALA A 99 19.74 1.51 9.72
N ALA A 100 19.91 2.46 8.78
CA ALA A 100 20.39 3.80 9.12
C ALA A 100 19.43 4.55 10.05
N CYS A 101 18.12 4.39 9.85
CA CYS A 101 17.11 4.94 10.74
C CYS A 101 17.09 4.28 12.12
N ASP A 102 17.03 2.94 12.19
CA ASP A 102 17.02 2.21 13.46
C ASP A 102 18.28 2.50 14.31
N ALA A 103 19.44 2.64 13.65
CA ALA A 103 20.68 2.99 14.33
C ALA A 103 20.67 4.41 14.94
N THR A 104 19.97 5.36 14.32
CA THR A 104 19.88 6.76 14.80
C THR A 104 18.75 6.91 15.83
N TYR A 105 17.58 6.37 15.51
CA TYR A 105 16.38 6.38 16.35
C TYR A 105 15.85 4.96 16.46
N SER A 106 16.17 4.27 17.57
CA SER A 106 15.82 2.86 17.78
C SER A 106 14.33 2.59 17.57
N GLY A 107 14.02 1.56 16.77
CA GLY A 107 12.67 1.17 16.36
C GLY A 107 12.07 2.02 15.23
N SER A 108 12.84 2.93 14.63
CA SER A 108 12.37 3.72 13.48
C SER A 108 12.67 3.06 12.15
N LYS A 109 12.00 3.53 11.10
CA LYS A 109 12.19 3.12 9.71
C LYS A 109 12.21 4.35 8.81
N ILE A 110 12.67 4.17 7.57
CA ILE A 110 12.52 5.21 6.55
C ILE A 110 11.03 5.57 6.38
N CYS A 111 10.73 6.87 6.36
CA CYS A 111 9.38 7.38 6.10
C CYS A 111 8.98 7.13 4.64
N THR A 112 7.72 6.81 4.41
CA THR A 112 7.10 7.10 3.11
C THR A 112 6.76 8.59 3.00
N SER A 113 6.57 9.09 1.78
CA SER A 113 6.11 10.47 1.57
C SER A 113 4.78 10.75 2.26
N THR A 114 3.85 9.78 2.21
CA THR A 114 2.55 9.84 2.91
C THR A 114 2.70 9.82 4.43
N GLU A 115 3.60 8.99 4.98
CA GLU A 115 3.87 8.96 6.42
C GLU A 115 4.48 10.28 6.90
N TYR A 116 5.44 10.82 6.14
CA TYR A 116 6.05 12.10 6.45
C TYR A 116 5.02 13.22 6.46
N ALA A 117 4.18 13.32 5.42
CA ALA A 117 3.18 14.38 5.29
C ALA A 117 2.05 14.30 6.31
N ASN A 118 1.68 13.10 6.74
CA ASN A 118 0.63 12.88 7.73
C ASN A 118 1.17 12.71 9.16
N SER A 119 2.48 12.90 9.35
CA SER A 119 3.10 12.72 10.66
C SER A 119 2.63 13.77 11.66
N ILE A 120 2.57 13.38 12.93
CA ILE A 120 2.37 14.35 14.01
C ILE A 120 3.62 15.23 14.08
N PHE A 121 3.44 16.55 14.12
CA PHE A 121 4.53 17.50 14.25
C PHE A 121 5.36 17.19 15.51
N ASN A 122 6.65 16.93 15.31
CA ASN A 122 7.60 16.64 16.37
C ASN A 122 8.60 17.79 16.49
N ASN A 123 8.42 18.64 17.51
CA ASN A 123 9.34 19.76 17.78
C ASN A 123 10.75 19.30 18.20
N SER A 124 10.92 18.03 18.54
CA SER A 124 12.22 17.44 18.90
C SER A 124 12.89 16.74 17.72
N ALA A 125 12.36 16.87 16.50
CA ALA A 125 13.00 16.30 15.32
C ALA A 125 14.40 16.89 15.13
N ALA A 126 15.39 16.03 14.93
CA ALA A 126 16.80 16.41 14.92
C ALA A 126 17.46 16.17 13.54
N ASN A 127 18.71 16.66 13.41
CA ASN A 127 19.58 16.43 12.25
C ASN A 127 19.02 16.91 10.91
N LEU A 128 18.21 17.98 10.88
CA LEU A 128 17.49 18.46 9.70
C LEU A 128 18.36 19.22 8.67
N ALA A 129 19.66 18.94 8.61
CA ALA A 129 20.57 19.58 7.66
C ALA A 129 20.62 18.81 6.33
N GLY A 130 20.53 19.53 5.21
CA GLY A 130 20.59 18.94 3.88
C GLY A 130 19.32 18.20 3.48
N ASP A 131 19.50 17.17 2.65
CA ASP A 131 18.43 16.33 2.10
C ASP A 131 18.51 14.90 2.66
N ALA A 132 17.34 14.27 2.79
CA ALA A 132 17.21 12.91 3.28
C ALA A 132 16.27 12.06 2.41
N TRP A 133 16.60 10.79 2.22
CA TRP A 133 15.80 9.85 1.43
C TRP A 133 14.42 9.62 2.03
N LEU A 134 13.42 9.60 1.16
CA LEU A 134 12.04 9.16 1.42
C LEU A 134 11.70 7.96 0.54
N LEU A 135 10.84 7.07 1.03
CA LEU A 135 10.16 6.13 0.16
C LEU A 135 9.01 6.84 -0.56
N ALA A 136 9.02 6.80 -1.89
CA ALA A 136 7.89 7.32 -2.66
C ALA A 136 6.67 6.42 -2.46
N ASP A 137 5.55 7.00 -2.03
CA ASP A 137 4.24 6.38 -2.12
C ASP A 137 3.65 6.74 -3.49
N THR A 138 3.59 5.77 -4.40
CA THR A 138 3.30 6.04 -5.81
C THR A 138 1.91 5.59 -6.24
N GLN A 139 1.26 6.43 -7.04
CA GLN A 139 0.08 6.09 -7.81
C GLN A 139 0.40 6.04 -9.29
N SER A 140 -0.38 5.27 -10.05
CA SER A 140 -0.31 5.25 -11.51
C SER A 140 -0.70 6.62 -12.06
N ALA A 141 0.22 7.26 -12.79
CA ALA A 141 -0.04 8.53 -13.49
C ALA A 141 -0.43 8.27 -14.96
N SER A 142 0.21 7.29 -15.57
CA SER A 142 -0.11 6.72 -16.89
C SER A 142 0.52 5.32 -17.01
N GLU A 143 0.32 4.62 -18.14
CA GLU A 143 0.91 3.30 -18.39
C GLU A 143 2.45 3.24 -18.21
N GLN A 144 3.14 4.36 -18.40
CA GLN A 144 4.60 4.43 -18.35
C GLN A 144 5.13 5.32 -17.22
N LYS A 145 4.26 6.01 -16.49
CA LYS A 145 4.66 6.98 -15.46
C LYS A 145 3.98 6.70 -14.14
N VAL A 146 4.77 6.88 -13.08
CA VAL A 146 4.29 6.89 -11.70
C VAL A 146 4.34 8.30 -11.16
N ARG A 147 3.40 8.63 -10.27
CA ARG A 147 3.32 9.90 -9.54
C ARG A 147 3.47 9.63 -8.05
N ASP A 148 4.30 10.39 -7.36
CA ASP A 148 4.29 10.37 -5.89
C ASP A 148 3.01 11.04 -5.36
N SER A 149 2.35 10.41 -4.40
CA SER A 149 1.03 10.78 -3.88
C SER A 149 1.02 12.16 -3.22
N VAL A 150 2.14 12.56 -2.60
CA VAL A 150 2.26 13.81 -1.82
C VAL A 150 2.85 14.93 -2.66
N SER A 151 4.08 14.75 -3.15
CA SER A 151 4.80 15.78 -3.91
C SER A 151 4.24 15.99 -5.31
N GLY A 152 3.47 15.03 -5.82
CA GLY A 152 2.93 15.05 -7.17
C GLY A 152 3.96 14.88 -8.29
N ARG A 153 5.22 14.59 -7.94
CA ARG A 153 6.31 14.42 -8.90
C ARG A 153 6.07 13.19 -9.75
N THR A 154 6.32 13.31 -11.05
CA THR A 154 6.15 12.22 -12.00
C THR A 154 7.49 11.79 -12.59
N ARG A 155 7.70 10.47 -12.71
CA ARG A 155 8.85 9.88 -13.40
C ARG A 155 8.39 8.64 -14.16
N GLY A 156 9.25 8.14 -15.06
CA GLY A 156 9.04 6.81 -15.66
C GLY A 156 8.96 5.74 -14.57
N SER A 157 8.36 4.59 -14.87
CA SER A 157 8.23 3.47 -13.93
C SER A 157 9.55 3.15 -13.20
N GLY A 158 9.49 3.04 -11.87
CA GLY A 158 10.65 2.84 -10.99
C GLY A 158 11.54 4.07 -10.79
N GLY A 159 11.27 5.20 -11.44
CA GLY A 159 12.11 6.39 -11.41
C GLY A 159 12.04 7.24 -10.13
N LEU A 160 11.17 6.91 -9.18
CA LEU A 160 11.09 7.52 -7.85
C LEU A 160 11.57 6.58 -6.73
N SER A 161 11.79 5.32 -7.07
CA SER A 161 12.23 4.27 -6.15
C SER A 161 13.58 3.69 -6.57
N CYS A 162 14.41 4.45 -7.30
CA CYS A 162 15.73 3.98 -7.74
C CYS A 162 15.68 2.64 -8.51
N ALA A 163 14.58 2.40 -9.23
CA ALA A 163 14.19 1.11 -9.81
C ALA A 163 14.31 -0.05 -8.80
N GLY A 164 13.56 0.06 -7.70
CA GLY A 164 13.59 -0.92 -6.61
C GLY A 164 14.85 -0.83 -5.75
N TYR A 165 15.37 0.38 -5.52
CA TYR A 165 16.52 0.65 -4.65
C TYR A 165 17.77 -0.12 -5.08
N SER A 166 17.96 -0.25 -6.39
CA SER A 166 19.02 -1.08 -6.98
C SER A 166 19.79 -0.42 -8.13
N ARG A 167 19.34 0.74 -8.63
CA ARG A 167 19.93 1.42 -9.78
C ARG A 167 20.22 2.89 -9.52
N ASN A 168 21.18 3.44 -10.27
CA ASN A 168 21.46 4.87 -10.34
C ASN A 168 20.40 5.60 -11.18
N LYS A 169 19.20 5.73 -10.61
CA LYS A 169 18.09 6.54 -11.14
C LYS A 169 17.85 7.71 -10.20
N HIS A 170 16.60 8.15 -10.08
CA HIS A 170 16.20 9.16 -9.11
C HIS A 170 15.41 8.50 -7.98
N GLY A 171 15.59 9.04 -6.78
CA GLY A 171 14.82 8.70 -5.58
C GLY A 171 14.16 9.96 -5.06
N LEU A 172 13.18 9.79 -4.17
CA LEU A 172 12.55 10.92 -3.49
C LEU A 172 13.41 11.35 -2.30
N VAL A 173 13.58 12.66 -2.12
CA VAL A 173 14.27 13.24 -0.96
C VAL A 173 13.42 14.33 -0.33
N VAL A 174 13.69 14.65 0.93
CA VAL A 174 13.10 15.78 1.65
C VAL A 174 14.18 16.61 2.32
N SER A 175 14.04 17.94 2.25
CA SER A 175 14.93 18.87 2.93
C SER A 175 14.51 19.12 4.38
N GLY A 176 15.38 19.74 5.18
CA GLY A 176 15.06 20.13 6.56
C GLY A 176 13.84 21.06 6.71
N ASN A 177 13.49 21.79 5.65
CA ASN A 177 12.30 22.65 5.62
C ASN A 177 11.03 21.91 5.16
N GLY A 178 11.13 20.61 4.87
CA GLY A 178 10.01 19.78 4.39
C GLY A 178 9.75 19.84 2.89
N GLU A 179 10.66 20.41 2.09
CA GLU A 179 10.52 20.41 0.63
C GLU A 179 10.85 19.03 0.07
N ILE A 180 9.91 18.44 -0.68
CA ILE A 180 10.10 17.14 -1.32
C ILE A 180 10.63 17.32 -2.75
N ASN A 181 11.83 16.80 -3.00
CA ASN A 181 12.51 16.84 -4.28
C ASN A 181 12.93 15.44 -4.75
N THR A 182 13.75 15.36 -5.79
CA THR A 182 14.37 14.10 -6.22
C THR A 182 15.87 14.28 -6.35
N ASP A 183 16.62 13.27 -5.94
CA ASP A 183 18.06 13.23 -6.11
C ASP A 183 18.52 11.92 -6.79
N GLN A 184 19.77 11.88 -7.26
CA GLN A 184 20.36 10.69 -7.86
C GLN A 184 20.63 9.62 -6.81
N CYS A 185 20.16 8.39 -7.04
CA CYS A 185 20.22 7.32 -6.05
C CYS A 185 21.62 6.84 -5.67
N GLY A 186 22.65 7.27 -6.41
CA GLY A 186 24.06 7.02 -6.08
C GLY A 186 24.65 8.05 -5.11
N ASN A 187 23.95 9.16 -4.86
CA ASN A 187 24.38 10.19 -3.92
C ASN A 187 24.20 9.74 -2.48
N PHE A 188 25.04 10.26 -1.60
CA PHE A 188 24.95 10.01 -0.17
C PHE A 188 24.08 11.09 0.45
N ASN A 189 22.89 10.69 0.90
CA ASN A 189 21.98 11.53 1.66
C ASN A 189 21.65 10.85 2.98
N ALA A 190 21.22 11.61 3.97
CA ALA A 190 20.66 11.03 5.18
C ALA A 190 19.33 10.30 4.85
N VAL A 191 18.69 9.69 5.84
CA VAL A 191 17.39 9.02 5.68
C VAL A 191 16.37 9.70 6.58
N ALA A 192 15.20 10.03 6.03
CA ALA A 192 14.12 10.59 6.84
C ALA A 192 13.45 9.46 7.63
N CYS A 193 13.45 9.56 8.96
CA CYS A 193 13.06 8.47 9.84
C CYS A 193 11.73 8.71 10.54
N CYS A 194 10.83 7.73 10.48
CA CYS A 194 9.50 7.74 11.09
C CYS A 194 9.35 6.55 12.03
N LYS A 195 8.51 6.73 13.06
CA LYS A 195 7.99 5.68 13.94
C LYS A 195 6.50 5.56 13.77
#